data_AF-A0AAW0WFQ3-F1
#
_entry.id   AF-A0AAW0WFQ3-F1
#
_cell.length_a   1.000
_cell.length_b   1.000
_cell.length_c   1.000
_cell.angle_alpha   90.00
_cell.angle_beta   90.00
_cell.angle_gamma   90.00
#
_symmetry.space_group_name_H-M   'P 1'
#
loop_
_entity.id
_entity.type
_entity.pdbx_description
1 polymer ?
#
loop_
_entity_poly.entity_id
_entity_poly.type
_entity_poly.pdbx_seq_one_letter_code
_entity_poly.pdbx_strand_id
1 'polypeptide(L)'
;MDIPEIAASFRDYNTHLVPIMLKRLWELKDESGGVEEEKSSGSKVPERPFAHLNNESISAPPLTNGEEADHKDEIHESNSKKVKYACTTSPKNTNTSGTFNIFGSPKASRDLGDPMLNSDCSNSSWAELSSYIVGTYQMYPMTRDTQQIFVLKYLRPIGEYQESLGHVYEHNALELIFHYMNVRKTGNARLSFEGLRFLGSLLFHKKFCLEFVNMGGMQKLLQVPRPSLPADGVALCLWYLAYCEEAVERICLLPDNVLCELIRYALWLLECSHQSSRTHSVMFFGMVFRFRAILERFDEQDGLRKVLNMLSTLSLFQDVWEQDSLDEPNEVMMWQTVKQVCLSIKHYFEAHLALKVQHLQRMTTRDHSSGSQHSSPAYKAVNVTTEVIERNIEYLLENLPHRARWKPVEHFVSLKGLQLLLQLVAMVLNESFSPKMETAVFALDTLYVCSVMPAVQGALCDKLTIPASDDLLQTLDPQEVPGYAILVACIHENTQSMTTSPEVQKAALNVLINCLCAPIYRPGSGISRHSTSTTPNRKKSNGEDVINKAWDCVRTSNGIMC
;
A
#
# COMPACT_ATOMS: atom_id res chain seq x y z
N MET A 1 -25.97 10.35 -4.18
CA MET A 1 -26.54 10.32 -2.82
C MET A 1 -25.93 9.13 -2.15
N ASP A 2 -24.96 9.37 -1.27
CA ASP A 2 -24.13 8.32 -0.71
C ASP A 2 -24.82 7.64 0.47
N ILE A 3 -24.36 6.44 0.82
CA ILE A 3 -25.00 5.60 1.85
C ILE A 3 -25.12 6.33 3.21
N PRO A 4 -24.13 7.14 3.67
CA PRO A 4 -24.31 7.99 4.84
C PRO A 4 -25.42 9.05 4.67
N GLU A 5 -25.49 9.75 3.53
CA GLU A 5 -26.56 10.74 3.28
C GLU A 5 -27.96 10.11 3.35
N ILE A 6 -28.10 8.87 2.84
CA ILE A 6 -29.32 8.09 2.99
C ILE A 6 -29.59 7.79 4.48
N ALA A 7 -28.58 7.35 5.24
CA ALA A 7 -28.73 7.12 6.68
C ALA A 7 -29.11 8.38 7.48
N ALA A 8 -28.61 9.56 7.08
CA ALA A 8 -29.01 10.85 7.66
C ALA A 8 -30.49 11.18 7.38
N SER A 9 -31.02 10.86 6.19
CA SER A 9 -32.42 11.15 5.86
C SER A 9 -33.44 10.32 6.65
N PHE A 10 -33.03 9.18 7.21
CA PHE A 10 -33.85 8.32 8.09
C PHE A 10 -33.49 8.40 9.59
N ARG A 11 -32.82 9.49 10.02
CA ARG A 11 -32.32 9.71 11.40
C ARG A 11 -33.29 9.29 12.50
N ASP A 12 -34.53 9.77 12.50
CA ASP A 12 -35.51 9.48 13.56
C ASP A 12 -35.86 7.99 13.65
N TYR A 13 -35.97 7.30 12.51
CA TYR A 13 -36.17 5.85 12.46
C TYR A 13 -34.92 5.10 12.93
N ASN A 14 -33.74 5.57 12.57
CA ASN A 14 -32.46 4.96 12.95
C ASN A 14 -32.24 5.03 14.47
N THR A 15 -32.61 6.12 15.15
CA THR A 15 -32.58 6.22 16.63
C THR A 15 -33.40 5.12 17.31
N HIS A 16 -34.54 4.72 16.72
CA HIS A 16 -35.36 3.62 17.25
C HIS A 16 -34.83 2.23 16.87
N LEU A 17 -34.25 2.09 15.67
CA LEU A 17 -33.81 0.80 15.12
C LEU A 17 -32.42 0.37 15.60
N VAL A 18 -31.46 1.29 15.79
CA VAL A 18 -30.10 0.97 16.28
C VAL A 18 -30.09 0.12 17.56
N PRO A 19 -30.79 0.48 18.66
CA PRO A 19 -30.80 -0.35 19.88
C PRO A 19 -31.44 -1.73 19.66
N ILE A 20 -32.51 -1.81 18.84
CA ILE A 20 -33.14 -3.10 18.46
C ILE A 20 -32.14 -3.98 17.70
N MET A 21 -31.39 -3.39 16.77
CA MET A 21 -30.41 -4.09 15.94
C MET A 21 -29.19 -4.55 16.74
N LEU A 22 -28.66 -3.71 17.63
CA LEU A 22 -27.58 -4.08 18.55
C LEU A 22 -28.02 -5.20 19.51
N LYS A 23 -29.26 -5.15 20.04
CA LYS A 23 -29.83 -6.26 20.81
C LYS A 23 -29.96 -7.53 19.99
N ARG A 24 -30.40 -7.45 18.72
CA ARG A 24 -30.55 -8.64 17.87
C ARG A 24 -29.21 -9.30 17.52
N LEU A 25 -28.11 -8.54 17.46
CA LEU A 25 -26.76 -9.12 17.35
C LEU A 25 -26.37 -9.93 18.59
N TRP A 26 -26.71 -9.46 19.79
CA TRP A 26 -26.50 -10.24 21.02
C TRP A 26 -27.32 -11.52 21.04
N GLU A 27 -28.61 -11.44 20.71
CA GLU A 27 -29.47 -12.63 20.63
C GLU A 27 -28.91 -13.68 19.65
N LEU A 28 -28.44 -13.27 18.47
CA LEU A 28 -27.86 -14.17 17.46
C LEU A 28 -26.49 -14.77 17.86
N LYS A 29 -25.67 -14.01 18.60
CA LYS A 29 -24.40 -14.47 19.22
C LYS A 29 -24.66 -15.53 20.29
N ASP A 30 -25.59 -15.27 21.20
CA ASP A 30 -25.86 -16.18 22.32
C ASP A 30 -26.59 -17.46 21.83
N GLU A 31 -27.48 -17.32 20.83
CA GLU A 31 -28.11 -18.42 20.08
C GLU A 31 -27.09 -19.37 19.40
N SER A 32 -25.85 -18.93 19.13
CA SER A 32 -24.80 -19.75 18.50
C SER A 32 -23.83 -20.38 19.51
N GLY A 33 -23.55 -19.74 20.65
CA GLY A 33 -22.69 -20.30 21.70
C GLY A 33 -23.21 -21.61 22.29
N GLY A 34 -24.54 -21.76 22.44
CA GLY A 34 -25.19 -22.97 22.97
C GLY A 34 -25.09 -24.23 22.08
N VAL A 35 -24.35 -24.18 20.97
CA VAL A 35 -24.16 -25.31 20.02
C VAL A 35 -22.71 -25.80 20.00
N GLU A 36 -21.77 -25.15 20.69
CA GLU A 36 -20.35 -25.55 20.67
C GLU A 36 -20.00 -26.60 21.74
N GLU A 37 -20.64 -26.59 22.92
CA GLU A 37 -20.32 -27.54 24.00
C GLU A 37 -20.70 -29.00 23.68
N GLU A 38 -21.75 -29.23 22.89
CA GLU A 38 -22.15 -30.59 22.46
C GLU A 38 -21.35 -31.13 21.25
N LYS A 39 -20.60 -30.28 20.52
CA LYS A 39 -19.88 -30.67 19.30
C LYS A 39 -18.59 -31.48 19.52
N SER A 40 -18.41 -32.04 20.71
CA SER A 40 -17.33 -33.00 21.01
C SER A 40 -17.55 -34.40 20.42
N SER A 41 -18.69 -34.68 19.77
CA SER A 41 -18.89 -35.92 19.00
C SER A 41 -19.69 -35.70 17.69
N GLY A 42 -19.26 -36.37 16.62
CA GLY A 42 -20.03 -36.53 15.38
C GLY A 42 -20.03 -35.33 14.41
N SER A 43 -18.96 -35.17 13.62
CA SER A 43 -18.98 -34.24 12.48
C SER A 43 -19.97 -34.69 11.40
N LYS A 44 -21.10 -33.99 11.29
CA LYS A 44 -22.02 -34.11 10.15
C LYS A 44 -21.58 -33.15 9.04
N VAL A 45 -20.99 -33.71 8.00
CA VAL A 45 -20.70 -33.02 6.73
C VAL A 45 -22.02 -32.49 6.14
N PRO A 46 -22.11 -31.23 5.70
CA PRO A 46 -23.31 -30.71 5.05
C PRO A 46 -23.59 -31.44 3.72
N GLU A 47 -24.87 -31.71 3.44
CA GLU A 47 -25.29 -32.45 2.25
C GLU A 47 -24.91 -31.72 0.95
N ARG A 48 -24.51 -32.49 -0.07
CA ARG A 48 -24.00 -31.98 -1.34
C ARG A 48 -25.04 -32.21 -2.46
N PRO A 49 -25.85 -31.20 -2.84
CA PRO A 49 -26.96 -31.39 -3.78
C PRO A 49 -26.55 -31.83 -5.21
N PHE A 50 -25.25 -31.80 -5.54
CA PHE A 50 -24.71 -32.19 -6.85
C PHE A 50 -23.84 -33.46 -6.83
N ALA A 51 -23.73 -34.16 -5.70
CA ALA A 51 -22.86 -35.35 -5.59
C ALA A 51 -23.35 -36.58 -6.38
N HIS A 52 -24.61 -36.59 -6.84
CA HIS A 52 -25.23 -37.74 -7.50
C HIS A 52 -24.98 -37.83 -9.02
N LEU A 53 -24.40 -36.80 -9.64
CA LEU A 53 -24.22 -36.74 -11.11
C LEU A 53 -23.07 -37.60 -11.66
N ASN A 54 -22.31 -38.30 -10.81
CA ASN A 54 -21.08 -39.00 -11.21
C ASN A 54 -21.09 -40.50 -10.81
N ASN A 55 -22.28 -41.12 -10.77
CA ASN A 55 -22.44 -42.50 -10.27
C ASN A 55 -23.29 -43.42 -11.16
N GLU A 56 -23.46 -43.09 -12.44
CA GLU A 56 -23.89 -44.07 -13.45
C GLU A 56 -22.72 -45.02 -13.77
N SER A 57 -22.66 -46.12 -13.04
CA SER A 57 -21.67 -47.17 -13.26
C SER A 57 -22.10 -48.09 -14.40
N ILE A 58 -21.40 -48.01 -15.53
CA ILE A 58 -21.58 -48.95 -16.64
C ILE A 58 -21.13 -50.35 -16.18
N SER A 59 -22.09 -51.20 -15.84
CA SER A 59 -21.87 -52.59 -15.47
C SER A 59 -21.65 -53.45 -16.72
N ALA A 60 -20.38 -53.73 -17.04
CA ALA A 60 -20.03 -54.63 -18.13
C ALA A 60 -20.37 -56.10 -17.75
N PRO A 61 -21.17 -56.83 -18.57
CA PRO A 61 -21.46 -58.25 -18.33
C PRO A 61 -20.33 -59.17 -18.81
N PRO A 62 -20.28 -60.45 -18.37
CA PRO A 62 -19.20 -61.38 -18.72
C PRO A 62 -19.28 -61.91 -20.17
N LEU A 63 -18.12 -62.31 -20.71
CA LEU A 63 -17.99 -62.96 -22.02
C LEU A 63 -18.58 -64.38 -22.02
N THR A 64 -19.40 -64.70 -23.03
CA THR A 64 -19.76 -66.07 -23.45
C THR A 64 -19.88 -66.14 -24.98
N ASN A 65 -19.69 -67.32 -25.57
CA ASN A 65 -19.56 -67.52 -27.02
C ASN A 65 -20.90 -67.79 -27.74
N GLY A 66 -20.91 -67.58 -29.07
CA GLY A 66 -21.99 -67.83 -30.03
C GLY A 66 -22.02 -66.67 -31.05
N GLU A 67 -21.42 -66.77 -32.25
CA GLU A 67 -21.79 -67.56 -33.44
C GLU A 67 -23.11 -67.10 -34.11
N GLU A 68 -22.98 -66.70 -35.39
CA GLU A 68 -23.97 -66.68 -36.51
C GLU A 68 -25.42 -66.20 -36.23
N ALA A 69 -26.11 -65.33 -36.97
CA ALA A 69 -26.31 -65.05 -38.40
C ALA A 69 -27.64 -64.24 -38.48
N ASP A 70 -28.20 -63.71 -39.58
CA ASP A 70 -27.75 -63.25 -40.91
C ASP A 70 -28.92 -62.44 -41.55
N HIS A 71 -28.62 -61.45 -42.42
CA HIS A 71 -29.54 -60.76 -43.38
C HIS A 71 -30.77 -60.00 -42.77
N LYS A 72 -31.48 -59.02 -43.40
CA LYS A 72 -31.42 -58.18 -44.64
C LYS A 72 -32.43 -57.00 -44.49
N ASP A 73 -32.51 -55.89 -45.24
CA ASP A 73 -31.74 -55.17 -46.29
C ASP A 73 -31.53 -53.69 -45.78
N GLU A 74 -31.20 -52.57 -46.43
CA GLU A 74 -31.21 -52.04 -47.83
C GLU A 74 -32.62 -51.73 -48.42
N ILE A 75 -32.90 -50.74 -49.29
CA ILE A 75 -32.11 -49.74 -50.07
C ILE A 75 -32.84 -48.36 -50.03
N HIS A 76 -32.20 -47.21 -49.76
CA HIS A 76 -31.65 -46.21 -50.72
C HIS A 76 -31.01 -45.10 -49.86
N GLU A 77 -29.80 -44.56 -50.04
CA GLU A 77 -28.80 -44.44 -51.11
C GLU A 77 -29.07 -43.44 -52.27
N SER A 78 -28.50 -42.24 -52.11
CA SER A 78 -27.58 -41.60 -53.07
C SER A 78 -26.64 -40.64 -52.31
N ASN A 79 -25.37 -40.97 -52.04
CA ASN A 79 -24.18 -40.85 -52.91
C ASN A 79 -23.72 -39.40 -53.18
N SER A 80 -22.42 -39.05 -53.13
CA SER A 80 -21.15 -39.83 -53.07
C SER A 80 -20.09 -39.08 -52.21
N LYS A 81 -19.27 -39.71 -51.34
CA LYS A 81 -18.05 -40.53 -51.59
C LYS A 81 -16.86 -39.66 -52.11
N LYS A 82 -15.58 -39.77 -51.67
CA LYS A 82 -14.87 -40.75 -50.81
C LYS A 82 -13.35 -40.40 -50.55
N VAL A 83 -12.67 -41.20 -49.70
CA VAL A 83 -11.26 -41.74 -49.87
C VAL A 83 -10.02 -40.85 -49.53
N LYS A 84 -8.88 -41.33 -48.98
CA LYS A 84 -8.54 -42.47 -48.05
C LYS A 84 -7.03 -42.42 -47.62
N TYR A 85 -6.73 -42.95 -46.43
CA TYR A 85 -5.48 -43.65 -45.94
C TYR A 85 -4.02 -43.16 -46.19
N ALA A 86 -3.27 -43.09 -45.07
CA ALA A 86 -1.92 -43.66 -44.81
C ALA A 86 -0.67 -43.10 -45.56
N CYS A 87 0.59 -43.28 -45.13
CA CYS A 87 1.16 -43.94 -43.93
C CYS A 87 2.49 -43.27 -43.48
N THR A 88 2.91 -43.53 -42.23
CA THR A 88 4.29 -43.43 -41.66
C THR A 88 5.34 -42.44 -42.23
N THR A 89 5.82 -41.51 -41.39
CA THR A 89 7.22 -41.53 -40.89
C THR A 89 7.45 -40.54 -39.72
N SER A 90 8.53 -40.76 -38.96
CA SER A 90 9.02 -39.97 -37.81
C SER A 90 9.80 -38.70 -38.27
N PRO A 91 10.18 -37.72 -37.39
CA PRO A 91 10.39 -37.83 -35.95
C PRO A 91 9.87 -36.67 -35.05
N LYS A 92 10.23 -36.78 -33.77
CA LYS A 92 9.93 -35.82 -32.68
C LYS A 92 10.49 -34.43 -32.97
N ASN A 93 9.80 -33.40 -32.50
CA ASN A 93 10.47 -32.20 -32.00
C ASN A 93 9.78 -31.70 -30.72
N THR A 94 10.55 -31.13 -29.79
CA THR A 94 10.08 -30.80 -28.43
C THR A 94 9.64 -29.34 -28.33
N ASN A 95 8.41 -29.10 -27.87
CA ASN A 95 8.00 -27.79 -27.34
C ASN A 95 7.39 -27.98 -25.95
N THR A 96 8.06 -27.44 -24.94
CA THR A 96 7.61 -27.44 -23.54
C THR A 96 6.79 -26.18 -23.26
N SER A 97 5.49 -26.32 -23.06
CA SER A 97 4.63 -25.24 -22.57
C SER A 97 4.99 -24.90 -21.12
N GLY A 98 5.81 -23.86 -20.92
CA GLY A 98 6.31 -23.46 -19.60
C GLY A 98 5.25 -22.79 -18.74
N THR A 99 4.72 -23.50 -17.74
CA THR A 99 3.86 -22.92 -16.71
C THR A 99 4.70 -22.04 -15.77
N PHE A 100 4.46 -20.74 -15.75
CA PHE A 100 5.20 -19.80 -14.90
C PHE A 100 4.74 -19.90 -13.42
N ASN A 101 5.59 -20.47 -12.57
CA ASN A 101 5.34 -20.56 -11.13
C ASN A 101 5.72 -19.25 -10.41
N ILE A 102 4.73 -18.41 -10.09
CA ILE A 102 4.92 -17.14 -9.36
C ILE A 102 4.98 -17.36 -7.84
N PHE A 103 5.87 -18.25 -7.39
CA PHE A 103 6.18 -18.48 -5.97
C PHE A 103 7.69 -18.71 -5.76
N GLY A 104 8.47 -17.64 -5.86
CA GLY A 104 9.90 -17.64 -5.53
C GLY A 104 10.15 -17.44 -4.04
N SER A 105 10.26 -18.51 -3.27
CA SER A 105 10.57 -18.42 -1.82
C SER A 105 12.03 -17.99 -1.56
N PRO A 106 12.28 -16.90 -0.81
CA PRO A 106 13.60 -16.62 -0.25
C PRO A 106 13.95 -17.67 0.81
N LYS A 107 15.19 -18.16 0.84
CA LYS A 107 15.67 -19.08 1.89
C LYS A 107 15.89 -18.30 3.19
N ALA A 108 15.05 -18.55 4.19
CA ALA A 108 15.26 -18.12 5.57
C ALA A 108 15.50 -19.34 6.49
N SER A 109 16.09 -19.08 7.66
CA SER A 109 16.49 -20.11 8.64
C SER A 109 15.31 -20.87 9.24
N ARG A 110 15.52 -22.16 9.52
CA ARG A 110 14.62 -22.96 10.36
C ARG A 110 14.59 -22.37 11.78
N ASP A 111 13.40 -22.12 12.32
CA ASP A 111 13.10 -22.51 13.70
C ASP A 111 11.58 -22.68 13.96
N LEU A 112 11.27 -23.63 14.84
CA LEU A 112 10.02 -23.86 15.60
C LEU A 112 8.68 -23.44 14.96
N GLY A 113 8.11 -24.37 14.20
CA GLY A 113 6.91 -24.19 13.36
C GLY A 113 5.53 -24.09 14.02
N ASP A 114 4.60 -23.62 13.19
CA ASP A 114 3.15 -23.69 13.32
C ASP A 114 2.64 -24.77 12.33
N PRO A 115 1.91 -25.82 12.77
CA PRO A 115 1.68 -27.02 11.96
C PRO A 115 0.68 -26.85 10.80
N MET A 116 0.01 -25.70 10.65
CA MET A 116 -1.18 -25.60 9.80
C MET A 116 -0.93 -25.43 8.28
N LEU A 117 0.33 -25.26 7.84
CA LEU A 117 0.68 -24.95 6.44
C LEU A 117 1.22 -26.13 5.61
N ASN A 118 1.43 -27.30 6.22
CA ASN A 118 1.87 -28.54 5.53
C ASN A 118 0.73 -29.58 5.41
N SER A 119 -0.52 -29.14 5.23
CA SER A 119 -1.66 -30.04 5.00
C SER A 119 -1.68 -30.52 3.54
N ASP A 120 -1.62 -31.83 3.31
CA ASP A 120 -1.71 -32.43 1.98
C ASP A 120 -3.03 -32.06 1.27
N CYS A 121 -2.97 -31.88 -0.05
CA CYS A 121 -4.03 -31.29 -0.88
C CYS A 121 -5.29 -32.16 -1.06
N SER A 122 -6.02 -32.42 0.03
CA SER A 122 -7.36 -33.00 0.02
C SER A 122 -8.43 -31.91 -0.11
N ASN A 123 -9.45 -32.13 -0.94
CA ASN A 123 -10.52 -31.17 -1.18
C ASN A 123 -11.33 -30.77 0.09
N SER A 124 -11.30 -31.58 1.14
CA SER A 124 -11.81 -31.22 2.48
C SER A 124 -11.01 -30.10 3.14
N SER A 125 -9.68 -30.17 3.10
CA SER A 125 -8.79 -29.17 3.71
C SER A 125 -8.98 -27.79 3.09
N TRP A 126 -9.21 -27.70 1.77
CA TRP A 126 -9.51 -26.42 1.13
C TRP A 126 -10.93 -25.93 1.44
N ALA A 127 -11.92 -26.83 1.55
CA ALA A 127 -13.29 -26.44 1.90
C ALA A 127 -13.35 -25.78 3.30
N GLU A 128 -12.70 -26.37 4.30
CA GLU A 128 -12.59 -25.81 5.65
C GLU A 128 -11.76 -24.51 5.66
N LEU A 129 -10.62 -24.47 4.96
CA LEU A 129 -9.81 -23.26 4.84
C LEU A 129 -10.58 -22.11 4.14
N SER A 130 -11.46 -22.42 3.19
CA SER A 130 -12.22 -21.42 2.42
C SER A 130 -13.20 -20.62 3.28
N SER A 131 -13.78 -21.18 4.36
CA SER A 131 -14.67 -20.42 5.25
C SER A 131 -13.90 -19.45 6.16
N TYR A 132 -12.65 -19.79 6.50
CA TYR A 132 -11.74 -18.92 7.28
C TYR A 132 -11.02 -17.86 6.43
N ILE A 133 -10.80 -18.10 5.13
CA ILE A 133 -10.21 -17.12 4.21
C ILE A 133 -11.27 -16.22 3.55
N VAL A 134 -12.29 -16.81 2.92
CA VAL A 134 -13.27 -16.10 2.07
C VAL A 134 -14.66 -16.04 2.71
N GLY A 135 -15.04 -17.06 3.49
CA GLY A 135 -16.32 -17.13 4.20
C GLY A 135 -17.52 -17.44 3.29
N THR A 136 -18.58 -17.95 3.90
CA THR A 136 -19.81 -18.38 3.23
C THR A 136 -20.86 -17.26 3.22
N TYR A 137 -21.76 -17.29 2.23
CA TYR A 137 -22.87 -16.35 2.12
C TYR A 137 -24.05 -17.03 1.45
N GLN A 138 -25.22 -17.00 2.12
CA GLN A 138 -26.44 -17.63 1.62
C GLN A 138 -27.65 -16.73 1.88
N MET A 139 -28.24 -16.23 0.80
CA MET A 139 -29.42 -15.35 0.85
C MET A 139 -30.69 -16.11 1.25
N TYR A 140 -30.84 -17.36 0.79
CA TYR A 140 -32.03 -18.17 1.04
C TYR A 140 -31.70 -19.68 1.17
N PRO A 141 -32.31 -20.41 2.12
CA PRO A 141 -32.84 -19.87 3.38
C PRO A 141 -31.76 -19.05 4.12
N MET A 142 -32.16 -17.99 4.82
CA MET A 142 -31.22 -17.03 5.40
C MET A 142 -30.57 -17.58 6.68
N THR A 143 -29.28 -17.90 6.61
CA THR A 143 -28.51 -18.39 7.77
C THR A 143 -28.35 -17.34 8.87
N ARG A 144 -28.06 -17.77 10.12
CA ARG A 144 -27.78 -16.87 11.25
C ARG A 144 -26.65 -15.88 10.94
N ASP A 145 -25.57 -16.34 10.30
CA ASP A 145 -24.47 -15.50 9.84
C ASP A 145 -24.95 -14.43 8.85
N THR A 146 -25.81 -14.81 7.89
CA THR A 146 -26.38 -13.88 6.91
C THR A 146 -27.27 -12.82 7.60
N GLN A 147 -28.05 -13.20 8.62
CA GLN A 147 -28.82 -12.25 9.43
C GLN A 147 -27.90 -11.24 10.14
N GLN A 148 -26.84 -11.71 10.81
CA GLN A 148 -25.86 -10.85 11.49
C GLN A 148 -25.13 -9.94 10.48
N ILE A 149 -24.76 -10.45 9.31
CA ILE A 149 -24.15 -9.69 8.21
C ILE A 149 -25.07 -8.54 7.75
N PHE A 150 -26.38 -8.74 7.61
CA PHE A 150 -27.29 -7.66 7.22
C PHE A 150 -27.47 -6.62 8.33
N VAL A 151 -27.54 -7.04 9.59
CA VAL A 151 -27.62 -6.12 10.72
C VAL A 151 -26.34 -5.27 10.84
N LEU A 152 -25.15 -5.87 10.68
CA LEU A 152 -23.87 -5.15 10.63
C LEU A 152 -23.79 -4.17 9.43
N LYS A 153 -24.26 -4.59 8.25
CA LYS A 153 -24.34 -3.71 7.05
C LYS A 153 -25.27 -2.52 7.24
N TYR A 154 -26.37 -2.69 7.96
CA TYR A 154 -27.29 -1.61 8.33
C TYR A 154 -26.66 -0.66 9.37
N LEU A 155 -26.03 -1.21 10.41
CA LEU A 155 -25.40 -0.41 11.47
C LEU A 155 -24.16 0.37 10.99
N ARG A 156 -23.42 -0.12 10.00
CA ARG A 156 -22.19 0.52 9.47
C ARG A 156 -22.36 2.00 9.10
N PRO A 157 -23.20 2.41 8.14
CA PRO A 157 -23.35 3.84 7.79
C PRO A 157 -23.95 4.67 8.93
N ILE A 158 -24.57 4.05 9.94
CA ILE A 158 -25.16 4.74 11.09
C ILE A 158 -24.10 4.99 12.19
N GLY A 159 -23.11 4.10 12.32
CA GLY A 159 -22.02 4.22 13.29
C GLY A 159 -21.17 5.48 13.13
N GLU A 160 -21.13 6.07 11.93
CA GLU A 160 -20.44 7.33 11.64
C GLU A 160 -21.12 8.54 12.33
N TYR A 161 -22.41 8.43 12.71
CA TYR A 161 -23.15 9.50 13.37
C TYR A 161 -22.98 9.48 14.89
N GLN A 162 -22.60 10.63 15.46
CA GLN A 162 -22.34 10.83 16.89
C GLN A 162 -23.52 10.42 17.80
N GLU A 163 -24.76 10.53 17.33
CA GLU A 163 -25.95 10.17 18.10
C GLU A 163 -26.10 8.65 18.30
N SER A 164 -25.61 7.84 17.36
CA SER A 164 -25.62 6.38 17.49
C SER A 164 -24.76 5.89 18.66
N LEU A 165 -23.74 6.68 19.05
CA LEU A 165 -22.79 6.33 20.11
C LEU A 165 -23.47 6.02 21.44
N GLY A 166 -24.58 6.68 21.77
CA GLY A 166 -25.31 6.41 23.02
C GLY A 166 -25.66 4.93 23.14
N HIS A 167 -26.30 4.39 22.10
CA HIS A 167 -26.70 2.99 22.01
C HIS A 167 -25.51 2.04 21.82
N VAL A 168 -24.43 2.48 21.15
CA VAL A 168 -23.17 1.72 21.01
C VAL A 168 -22.52 1.44 22.38
N TYR A 169 -22.49 2.43 23.28
CA TYR A 169 -22.02 2.22 24.66
C TYR A 169 -23.05 1.43 25.50
N GLU A 170 -24.34 1.80 25.43
CA GLU A 170 -25.44 1.16 26.17
C GLU A 170 -25.55 -0.34 25.93
N HIS A 171 -25.41 -0.79 24.67
CA HIS A 171 -25.44 -2.20 24.28
C HIS A 171 -24.05 -2.85 24.18
N ASN A 172 -23.01 -2.25 24.77
CA ASN A 172 -21.63 -2.79 24.83
C ASN A 172 -21.12 -3.32 23.47
N ALA A 173 -21.31 -2.54 22.39
CA ALA A 173 -21.05 -3.00 21.03
C ALA A 173 -19.56 -3.29 20.75
N LEU A 174 -18.65 -2.75 21.56
CA LEU A 174 -17.21 -3.08 21.51
C LEU A 174 -16.95 -4.56 21.80
N GLU A 175 -17.72 -5.21 22.69
CA GLU A 175 -17.56 -6.64 22.95
C GLU A 175 -18.15 -7.52 21.83
N LEU A 176 -19.25 -7.09 21.19
CA LEU A 176 -19.72 -7.70 19.94
C LEU A 176 -18.63 -7.64 18.87
N ILE A 177 -17.98 -6.50 18.68
CA ILE A 177 -16.87 -6.33 17.74
C ILE A 177 -15.69 -7.23 18.09
N PHE A 178 -15.32 -7.36 19.36
CA PHE A 178 -14.27 -8.30 19.79
C PHE A 178 -14.64 -9.78 19.61
N HIS A 179 -15.93 -10.13 19.61
CA HIS A 179 -16.41 -11.44 19.19
C HIS A 179 -16.26 -11.61 17.66
N TYR A 180 -16.82 -10.70 16.86
CA TYR A 180 -16.79 -10.82 15.39
C TYR A 180 -15.36 -10.78 14.81
N MET A 181 -14.47 -9.98 15.38
CA MET A 181 -13.06 -9.90 14.99
C MET A 181 -12.33 -11.26 15.11
N ASN A 182 -12.78 -12.14 16.00
CA ASN A 182 -12.16 -13.46 16.19
C ASN A 182 -12.71 -14.46 15.15
N VAL A 183 -12.06 -14.51 13.99
CA VAL A 183 -12.44 -15.40 12.86
C VAL A 183 -12.48 -16.89 13.25
N ARG A 184 -11.73 -17.31 14.28
CA ARG A 184 -11.78 -18.69 14.79
C ARG A 184 -13.06 -18.99 15.57
N LYS A 185 -13.66 -17.98 16.22
CA LYS A 185 -14.95 -18.08 16.94
C LYS A 185 -16.18 -17.85 16.06
N THR A 186 -16.08 -17.04 15.01
CA THR A 186 -17.20 -16.84 14.08
C THR A 186 -17.36 -17.98 13.08
N GLY A 187 -16.27 -18.70 12.76
CA GLY A 187 -16.24 -19.71 11.70
C GLY A 187 -16.42 -19.16 10.27
N ASN A 188 -16.65 -17.84 10.13
CA ASN A 188 -17.05 -17.21 8.89
C ASN A 188 -16.32 -15.87 8.68
N ALA A 189 -15.39 -15.86 7.72
CA ALA A 189 -14.60 -14.70 7.36
C ALA A 189 -15.44 -13.48 6.90
N ARG A 190 -16.64 -13.68 6.31
CA ARG A 190 -17.49 -12.56 5.87
C ARG A 190 -18.16 -11.86 7.05
N LEU A 191 -18.60 -12.63 8.04
CA LEU A 191 -19.17 -12.08 9.28
C LEU A 191 -18.11 -11.28 10.04
N SER A 192 -16.90 -11.80 10.15
CA SER A 192 -15.76 -11.09 10.74
C SER A 192 -15.37 -9.82 9.95
N PHE A 193 -15.39 -9.87 8.62
CA PHE A 193 -15.10 -8.73 7.76
C PHE A 193 -16.14 -7.60 7.91
N GLU A 194 -17.44 -7.90 7.89
CA GLU A 194 -18.46 -6.86 8.11
C GLU A 194 -18.44 -6.34 9.56
N GLY A 195 -18.07 -7.17 10.54
CA GLY A 195 -17.80 -6.73 11.92
C GLY A 195 -16.64 -5.74 12.02
N LEU A 196 -15.56 -5.96 11.26
CA LEU A 196 -14.44 -5.01 11.14
C LEU A 196 -14.84 -3.73 10.38
N ARG A 197 -15.75 -3.82 9.40
CA ARG A 197 -16.26 -2.63 8.70
C ARG A 197 -17.21 -1.79 9.57
N PHE A 198 -17.94 -2.41 10.50
CA PHE A 198 -18.70 -1.70 11.54
C PHE A 198 -17.77 -1.08 12.60
N LEU A 199 -16.70 -1.77 13.01
CA LEU A 199 -15.64 -1.16 13.81
C LEU A 199 -15.06 0.08 13.10
N GLY A 200 -14.77 -0.01 11.80
CA GLY A 200 -14.33 1.13 10.99
C GLY A 200 -15.22 2.37 11.11
N SER A 201 -16.55 2.21 11.01
CA SER A 201 -17.49 3.34 11.19
C SER A 201 -17.50 3.93 12.61
N LEU A 202 -17.18 3.15 13.64
CA LEU A 202 -17.09 3.66 15.02
C LEU A 202 -15.74 4.34 15.30
N LEU A 203 -14.69 4.01 14.54
CA LEU A 203 -13.35 4.60 14.64
C LEU A 203 -13.25 6.03 14.07
N PHE A 204 -14.34 6.61 13.58
CA PHE A 204 -14.46 8.06 13.40
C PHE A 204 -14.50 8.80 14.75
N HIS A 205 -14.94 8.14 15.83
CA HIS A 205 -15.22 8.78 17.12
C HIS A 205 -14.04 8.64 18.08
N LYS A 206 -13.30 9.74 18.27
CA LYS A 206 -12.13 9.85 19.18
C LYS A 206 -12.28 9.14 20.54
N LYS A 207 -13.44 9.24 21.21
CA LYS A 207 -13.69 8.54 22.48
C LYS A 207 -13.67 7.01 22.31
N PHE A 208 -14.29 6.50 21.25
CA PHE A 208 -14.34 5.08 20.92
C PHE A 208 -12.96 4.56 20.49
N CYS A 209 -12.18 5.34 19.73
CA CYS A 209 -10.79 4.99 19.39
C CYS A 209 -9.91 4.79 20.63
N LEU A 210 -10.01 5.71 21.59
CA LEU A 210 -9.29 5.61 22.86
C LEU A 210 -9.76 4.42 23.70
N GLU A 211 -11.06 4.16 23.78
CA GLU A 211 -11.61 2.99 24.48
C GLU A 211 -11.14 1.67 23.83
N PHE A 212 -11.25 1.55 22.51
CA PHE A 212 -10.77 0.41 21.73
C PHE A 212 -9.29 0.09 22.01
N VAL A 213 -8.41 1.10 21.98
CA VAL A 213 -6.97 0.91 22.26
C VAL A 213 -6.75 0.54 23.73
N ASN A 214 -7.42 1.22 24.68
CA ASN A 214 -7.29 0.92 26.11
C ASN A 214 -7.78 -0.50 26.47
N MET A 215 -8.81 -1.01 25.77
CA MET A 215 -9.37 -2.36 25.95
C MET A 215 -8.59 -3.47 25.20
N GLY A 216 -7.37 -3.19 24.76
CA GLY A 216 -6.50 -4.15 24.08
C GLY A 216 -6.94 -4.49 22.65
N GLY A 217 -7.69 -3.59 21.99
CA GLY A 217 -8.22 -3.77 20.65
C GLY A 217 -7.13 -3.98 19.60
N MET A 218 -5.97 -3.34 19.73
CA MET A 218 -4.83 -3.53 18.82
C MET A 218 -4.31 -4.97 18.83
N GLN A 219 -4.15 -5.55 20.01
CA GLN A 219 -3.65 -6.91 20.19
C GLN A 219 -4.63 -7.93 19.59
N LYS A 220 -5.94 -7.66 19.63
CA LYS A 220 -6.98 -8.48 19.00
C LYS A 220 -7.00 -8.27 17.47
N LEU A 221 -6.85 -7.03 17.00
CA LEU A 221 -6.86 -6.67 15.58
C LEU A 221 -5.69 -7.34 14.82
N LEU A 222 -4.52 -7.42 15.45
CA LEU A 222 -3.33 -8.10 14.89
C LEU A 222 -3.39 -9.64 14.97
N GLN A 223 -4.38 -10.22 15.66
CA GLN A 223 -4.63 -11.68 15.69
C GLN A 223 -5.52 -12.15 14.53
N VAL A 224 -6.06 -11.23 13.72
CA VAL A 224 -6.82 -11.58 12.51
C VAL A 224 -5.89 -12.35 11.54
N PRO A 225 -6.29 -13.54 11.03
CA PRO A 225 -5.42 -14.39 10.23
C PRO A 225 -5.08 -13.78 8.86
N ARG A 226 -3.88 -14.11 8.35
CA ARG A 226 -3.36 -13.70 7.04
C ARG A 226 -2.95 -14.95 6.24
N PRO A 227 -3.32 -15.07 4.95
CA PRO A 227 -4.29 -14.24 4.22
C PRO A 227 -5.74 -14.55 4.65
N SER A 228 -6.59 -13.51 4.72
CA SER A 228 -8.04 -13.66 4.85
C SER A 228 -8.76 -12.36 4.45
N LEU A 229 -10.02 -12.44 4.04
CA LEU A 229 -10.88 -11.27 3.76
C LEU A 229 -10.98 -10.29 4.96
N PRO A 230 -11.11 -10.74 6.23
CA PRO A 230 -10.94 -9.90 7.41
C PRO A 230 -9.66 -9.05 7.46
N ALA A 231 -8.55 -9.45 6.84
CA ALA A 231 -7.35 -8.61 6.81
C ALA A 231 -7.55 -7.30 6.03
N ASP A 232 -8.44 -7.27 5.04
CA ASP A 232 -8.85 -6.04 4.35
C ASP A 232 -9.62 -5.10 5.31
N GLY A 233 -10.39 -5.69 6.23
CA GLY A 233 -11.05 -4.98 7.34
C GLY A 233 -10.04 -4.44 8.37
N VAL A 234 -8.95 -5.16 8.62
CA VAL A 234 -7.84 -4.65 9.46
C VAL A 234 -7.20 -3.42 8.84
N ALA A 235 -6.91 -3.43 7.53
CA ALA A 235 -6.35 -2.28 6.83
C ALA A 235 -7.21 -1.02 7.01
N LEU A 236 -8.53 -1.17 6.85
CA LEU A 236 -9.52 -0.11 7.08
C LEU A 236 -9.49 0.41 8.53
N CYS A 237 -9.47 -0.48 9.53
CA CYS A 237 -9.43 -0.09 10.94
C CYS A 237 -8.12 0.62 11.34
N LEU A 238 -6.97 0.16 10.82
CA LEU A 238 -5.69 0.81 11.06
C LEU A 238 -5.67 2.24 10.52
N TRP A 239 -6.15 2.43 9.29
CA TRP A 239 -6.27 3.75 8.68
C TRP A 239 -7.18 4.70 9.48
N TYR A 240 -8.37 4.27 9.92
CA TYR A 240 -9.22 5.11 10.76
C TYR A 240 -8.60 5.46 12.12
N LEU A 241 -7.90 4.51 12.76
CA LEU A 241 -7.15 4.80 14.00
C LEU A 241 -6.08 5.88 13.81
N ALA A 242 -5.46 5.99 12.62
CA ALA A 242 -4.40 6.96 12.35
C ALA A 242 -4.89 8.42 12.25
N TYR A 243 -6.18 8.67 11.99
CA TYR A 243 -6.76 10.01 12.11
C TYR A 243 -6.82 10.52 13.56
N CYS A 244 -6.83 9.63 14.55
CA CYS A 244 -6.90 10.01 15.96
C CYS A 244 -5.49 10.06 16.56
N GLU A 245 -4.86 11.24 16.54
CA GLU A 245 -3.50 11.47 17.07
C GLU A 245 -3.31 10.85 18.47
N GLU A 246 -4.23 11.09 19.42
CA GLU A 246 -4.09 10.51 20.75
C GLU A 246 -4.29 8.99 20.82
N ALA A 247 -5.02 8.38 19.88
CA ALA A 247 -5.06 6.93 19.76
C ALA A 247 -3.70 6.40 19.28
N VAL A 248 -3.06 7.05 18.30
CA VAL A 248 -1.71 6.69 17.83
C VAL A 248 -0.66 6.90 18.93
N GLU A 249 -0.77 7.95 19.76
CA GLU A 249 0.08 8.11 20.95
C GLU A 249 -0.06 6.92 21.91
N ARG A 250 -1.30 6.45 22.17
CA ARG A 250 -1.54 5.27 23.02
C ARG A 250 -1.02 3.98 22.38
N ILE A 251 -1.14 3.85 21.05
CA ILE A 251 -0.56 2.72 20.30
C ILE A 251 0.97 2.73 20.43
N CYS A 252 1.61 3.90 20.33
CA CYS A 252 3.06 4.07 20.51
C CYS A 252 3.56 3.84 21.96
N LEU A 253 2.66 3.62 22.92
CA LEU A 253 2.97 3.23 24.31
C LEU A 253 2.72 1.74 24.58
N LEU A 254 2.30 0.96 23.58
CA LEU A 254 2.14 -0.49 23.70
C LEU A 254 3.50 -1.22 23.74
N PRO A 255 3.55 -2.47 24.24
CA PRO A 255 4.78 -3.26 24.28
C PRO A 255 5.46 -3.39 22.92
N ASP A 256 6.80 -3.40 22.94
CA ASP A 256 7.65 -3.27 21.76
C ASP A 256 7.36 -4.30 20.65
N ASN A 257 7.05 -5.54 21.04
CA ASN A 257 6.66 -6.62 20.15
C ASN A 257 5.32 -6.38 19.44
N VAL A 258 4.38 -5.65 20.08
CA VAL A 258 3.09 -5.28 19.48
C VAL A 258 3.29 -4.19 18.42
N LEU A 259 4.19 -3.23 18.66
CA LEU A 259 4.59 -2.25 17.65
C LEU A 259 5.34 -2.91 16.48
N CYS A 260 6.27 -3.84 16.76
CA CYS A 260 6.93 -4.61 15.72
C CYS A 260 5.94 -5.37 14.83
N GLU A 261 4.94 -6.03 15.42
CA GLU A 261 3.92 -6.76 14.67
C GLU A 261 2.90 -5.86 13.97
N LEU A 262 2.54 -4.70 14.55
CA LEU A 262 1.71 -3.70 13.88
C LEU A 262 2.32 -3.28 12.54
N ILE A 263 3.59 -2.91 12.55
CA ILE A 263 4.29 -2.50 11.34
C ILE A 263 4.49 -3.69 10.39
N ARG A 264 4.72 -4.91 10.89
CA ARG A 264 4.77 -6.12 10.06
C ARG A 264 3.45 -6.43 9.37
N TYR A 265 2.32 -6.27 10.06
CA TYR A 265 0.99 -6.49 9.52
C TYR A 265 0.66 -5.44 8.46
N ALA A 266 0.90 -4.16 8.73
CA ALA A 266 0.71 -3.09 7.74
C ALA A 266 1.64 -3.23 6.53
N LEU A 267 2.92 -3.58 6.71
CA LEU A 267 3.84 -3.84 5.60
C LEU A 267 3.43 -5.04 4.75
N TRP A 268 2.81 -6.07 5.34
CA TRP A 268 2.21 -7.18 4.61
C TRP A 268 0.96 -6.75 3.81
N LEU A 269 0.14 -5.85 4.35
CA LEU A 269 -1.05 -5.31 3.67
C LEU A 269 -0.72 -4.47 2.42
N LEU A 270 0.46 -3.86 2.35
CA LEU A 270 0.97 -3.21 1.12
C LEU A 270 1.24 -4.22 -0.01
N GLU A 271 1.58 -5.46 0.34
CA GLU A 271 1.95 -6.53 -0.59
C GLU A 271 0.76 -7.44 -0.97
N CYS A 272 -0.44 -7.15 -0.45
CA CYS A 272 -1.67 -7.89 -0.75
C CYS A 272 -2.16 -7.71 -2.20
N SER A 273 -2.94 -8.69 -2.67
CA SER A 273 -3.67 -8.62 -3.95
C SER A 273 -4.79 -7.57 -3.97
N HIS A 274 -5.44 -7.33 -2.82
CA HIS A 274 -6.60 -6.45 -2.72
C HIS A 274 -6.19 -4.96 -2.71
N GLN A 275 -6.50 -4.25 -3.79
CA GLN A 275 -6.11 -2.85 -4.00
C GLN A 275 -6.53 -1.94 -2.83
N SER A 276 -7.78 -2.05 -2.35
CA SER A 276 -8.29 -1.31 -1.20
C SER A 276 -7.40 -1.44 0.05
N SER A 277 -6.83 -2.61 0.29
CA SER A 277 -6.03 -2.91 1.47
C SER A 277 -4.63 -2.34 1.35
N ARG A 278 -4.05 -2.36 0.14
CA ARG A 278 -2.83 -1.62 -0.18
C ARG A 278 -3.04 -0.12 0.02
N THR A 279 -4.14 0.45 -0.49
CA THR A 279 -4.45 1.88 -0.40
C THR A 279 -4.71 2.32 1.06
N HIS A 280 -5.54 1.62 1.83
CA HIS A 280 -5.73 1.92 3.26
C HIS A 280 -4.41 1.79 4.04
N SER A 281 -3.60 0.77 3.76
CA SER A 281 -2.35 0.57 4.48
C SER A 281 -1.27 1.60 4.15
N VAL A 282 -1.21 2.12 2.92
CA VAL A 282 -0.29 3.23 2.61
C VAL A 282 -0.79 4.54 3.21
N MET A 283 -2.10 4.80 3.19
CA MET A 283 -2.71 5.96 3.87
C MET A 283 -2.49 5.94 5.39
N PHE A 284 -2.57 4.77 6.03
CA PHE A 284 -2.16 4.56 7.41
C PHE A 284 -0.71 5.02 7.63
N PHE A 285 0.24 4.49 6.86
CA PHE A 285 1.66 4.86 6.97
C PHE A 285 1.89 6.36 6.79
N GLY A 286 1.30 6.97 5.76
CA GLY A 286 1.39 8.40 5.50
C GLY A 286 0.95 9.27 6.68
N MET A 287 0.02 8.82 7.51
CA MET A 287 -0.38 9.53 8.74
C MET A 287 0.58 9.24 9.90
N VAL A 288 0.99 7.98 10.10
CA VAL A 288 1.76 7.58 11.29
C VAL A 288 3.28 7.79 11.21
N PHE A 289 3.84 8.15 10.05
CA PHE A 289 5.28 8.50 9.95
C PHE A 289 5.71 9.65 10.85
N ARG A 290 4.76 10.51 11.26
CA ARG A 290 5.03 11.61 12.22
C ARG A 290 5.43 11.11 13.62
N PHE A 291 5.20 9.84 13.94
CA PHE A 291 5.52 9.25 15.24
C PHE A 291 6.83 8.47 15.15
N ARG A 292 7.87 8.94 15.84
CA ARG A 292 9.22 8.36 15.76
C ARG A 292 9.26 6.86 16.10
N ALA A 293 8.48 6.43 17.11
CA ALA A 293 8.38 5.03 17.52
C ALA A 293 7.86 4.09 16.41
N ILE A 294 7.07 4.63 15.46
CA ILE A 294 6.58 3.89 14.29
C ILE A 294 7.56 4.02 13.11
N LEU A 295 8.09 5.23 12.87
CA LEU A 295 9.02 5.49 11.77
C LEU A 295 10.31 4.66 11.87
N GLU A 296 10.91 4.55 13.07
CA GLU A 296 12.11 3.74 13.29
C GLU A 296 11.83 2.24 13.03
N ARG A 297 10.61 1.76 13.35
CA ARG A 297 10.17 0.37 13.09
C ARG A 297 9.85 0.06 11.63
N PHE A 298 9.52 1.08 10.86
CA PHE A 298 9.30 0.97 9.42
C PHE A 298 10.64 0.88 8.66
N ASP A 299 11.62 1.70 9.05
CA ASP A 299 13.01 1.59 8.58
C ASP A 299 13.61 0.20 8.90
N GLU A 300 13.45 -0.27 10.14
CA GLU A 300 13.94 -1.59 10.61
C GLU A 300 13.34 -2.79 9.85
N GLN A 301 12.20 -2.60 9.17
CA GLN A 301 11.49 -3.67 8.42
C GLN A 301 11.47 -3.41 6.89
N ASP A 302 12.40 -2.59 6.39
CA ASP A 302 12.60 -2.31 4.95
C ASP A 302 11.34 -1.75 4.27
N GLY A 303 10.59 -0.93 5.02
CA GLY A 303 9.29 -0.40 4.60
C GLY A 303 9.36 0.52 3.38
N LEU A 304 10.41 1.34 3.25
CA LEU A 304 10.55 2.27 2.12
C LEU A 304 10.58 1.52 0.77
N ARG A 305 11.25 0.36 0.72
CA ARG A 305 11.23 -0.49 -0.49
C ARG A 305 9.84 -1.05 -0.76
N LYS A 306 9.11 -1.49 0.26
CA LYS A 306 7.73 -2.00 0.09
C LYS A 306 6.77 -0.92 -0.40
N VAL A 307 6.92 0.32 0.06
CA VAL A 307 6.13 1.48 -0.42
C VAL A 307 6.53 1.90 -1.84
N LEU A 308 7.82 1.95 -2.17
CA LEU A 308 8.26 2.24 -3.56
C LEU A 308 7.86 1.13 -4.54
N ASN A 309 7.86 -0.14 -4.10
CA ASN A 309 7.41 -1.26 -4.89
C ASN A 309 5.96 -1.05 -5.39
N MET A 310 5.06 -0.51 -4.55
CA MET A 310 3.66 -0.21 -4.93
C MET A 310 3.50 0.76 -6.12
N LEU A 311 4.53 1.54 -6.47
CA LEU A 311 4.55 2.30 -7.73
C LEU A 311 5.11 1.44 -8.86
N SER A 312 6.32 0.88 -8.69
CA SER A 312 7.01 0.13 -9.75
C SER A 312 6.30 -1.15 -10.23
N THR A 313 5.36 -1.71 -9.46
CA THR A 313 4.57 -2.88 -9.87
C THR A 313 3.23 -2.53 -10.54
N LEU A 314 2.93 -1.24 -10.76
CA LEU A 314 1.77 -0.81 -11.54
C LEU A 314 2.06 -0.91 -13.03
N SER A 315 1.03 -1.21 -13.83
CA SER A 315 1.11 -1.24 -15.30
C SER A 315 1.61 0.08 -15.90
N LEU A 316 1.33 1.22 -15.26
CA LEU A 316 1.87 2.54 -15.59
C LEU A 316 3.41 2.60 -15.71
N PHE A 317 4.14 1.72 -15.00
CA PHE A 317 5.60 1.65 -15.01
C PHE A 317 6.14 0.37 -15.67
N GLN A 318 5.30 -0.38 -16.40
CA GLN A 318 5.67 -1.62 -17.07
C GLN A 318 5.51 -1.44 -18.58
N ASP A 319 6.59 -1.66 -19.34
CA ASP A 319 6.62 -1.58 -20.81
C ASP A 319 5.89 -2.77 -21.47
N VAL A 320 4.61 -2.98 -21.13
CA VAL A 320 3.74 -4.02 -21.70
C VAL A 320 2.91 -3.38 -22.81
N TRP A 321 3.40 -3.50 -24.04
CA TRP A 321 2.82 -2.91 -25.26
C TRP A 321 1.53 -3.62 -25.75
N GLU A 322 0.88 -4.39 -24.88
CA GLU A 322 -0.38 -5.08 -25.16
C GLU A 322 -1.53 -4.33 -24.45
N GLN A 323 -1.91 -3.19 -25.03
CA GLN A 323 -3.08 -2.41 -24.60
C GLN A 323 -4.38 -3.14 -24.96
N ASP A 324 -4.85 -4.02 -24.08
CA ASP A 324 -6.25 -3.88 -23.66
C ASP A 324 -6.33 -2.58 -22.85
N SER A 325 -7.11 -1.62 -23.32
CA SER A 325 -7.30 -0.33 -22.62
C SER A 325 -7.90 -0.59 -21.25
N LEU A 326 -7.23 -0.15 -20.17
CA LEU A 326 -7.80 -0.20 -18.83
C LEU A 326 -9.15 0.52 -18.81
N ASP A 327 -10.19 -0.12 -18.24
CA ASP A 327 -11.46 0.58 -18.02
C ASP A 327 -11.20 1.86 -17.20
N GLU A 328 -11.79 2.98 -17.61
CA GLU A 328 -11.71 4.28 -16.93
C GLU A 328 -11.78 4.21 -15.38
N PRO A 329 -12.71 3.49 -14.73
CA PRO A 329 -12.73 3.36 -13.27
C PRO A 329 -11.50 2.65 -12.68
N ASN A 330 -10.87 1.72 -13.41
CA ASN A 330 -9.64 1.05 -12.99
C ASN A 330 -8.44 2.00 -13.08
N GLU A 331 -8.37 2.83 -14.12
CA GLU A 331 -7.36 3.89 -14.21
C GLU A 331 -7.50 4.89 -13.03
N VAL A 332 -8.71 5.40 -12.77
CA VAL A 332 -8.94 6.36 -11.67
C VAL A 332 -8.52 5.76 -10.32
N MET A 333 -8.84 4.48 -10.06
CA MET A 333 -8.44 3.78 -8.84
C MET A 333 -6.91 3.55 -8.74
N MET A 334 -6.24 3.32 -9.88
CA MET A 334 -4.77 3.27 -9.95
C MET A 334 -4.17 4.62 -9.56
N TRP A 335 -4.60 5.72 -10.19
CA TRP A 335 -4.02 7.04 -9.93
C TRP A 335 -4.31 7.60 -8.54
N GLN A 336 -5.48 7.31 -7.94
CA GLN A 336 -5.70 7.60 -6.52
C GLN A 336 -4.69 6.86 -5.63
N THR A 337 -4.30 5.63 -6.00
CA THR A 337 -3.31 4.87 -5.24
C THR A 337 -1.89 5.43 -5.45
N VAL A 338 -1.53 5.81 -6.69
CA VAL A 338 -0.27 6.53 -6.99
C VAL A 338 -0.16 7.82 -6.15
N LYS A 339 -1.23 8.62 -6.10
CA LYS A 339 -1.32 9.84 -5.29
C LYS A 339 -1.09 9.57 -3.80
N GLN A 340 -1.76 8.56 -3.21
CA GLN A 340 -1.60 8.22 -1.80
C GLN A 340 -0.20 7.68 -1.47
N VAL A 341 0.44 6.93 -2.39
CA VAL A 341 1.82 6.49 -2.22
C VAL A 341 2.77 7.71 -2.22
N CYS A 342 2.63 8.63 -3.17
CA CYS A 342 3.48 9.83 -3.25
C CYS A 342 3.33 10.74 -2.02
N LEU A 343 2.11 10.97 -1.55
CA LEU A 343 1.82 11.70 -0.31
C LEU A 343 2.47 11.03 0.92
N SER A 344 2.44 9.70 0.98
CA SER A 344 3.03 8.95 2.09
C SER A 344 4.57 8.99 2.06
N ILE A 345 5.17 8.93 0.86
CA ILE A 345 6.62 9.10 0.68
C ILE A 345 7.04 10.53 1.09
N LYS A 346 6.27 11.57 0.73
CA LYS A 346 6.49 12.95 1.18
C LYS A 346 6.53 13.01 2.72
N HIS A 347 5.48 12.53 3.39
CA HIS A 347 5.40 12.56 4.86
C HIS A 347 6.53 11.76 5.55
N TYR A 348 6.99 10.65 4.94
CA TYR A 348 8.16 9.90 5.41
C TYR A 348 9.43 10.77 5.44
N PHE A 349 9.74 11.48 4.35
CA PHE A 349 10.92 12.35 4.29
C PHE A 349 10.77 13.60 5.16
N GLU A 350 9.60 14.21 5.24
CA GLU A 350 9.30 15.33 6.13
C GLU A 350 9.51 14.98 7.61
N ALA A 351 9.06 13.79 8.04
CA ALA A 351 9.29 13.29 9.39
C ALA A 351 10.77 13.03 9.67
N HIS A 352 11.49 12.39 8.73
CA HIS A 352 12.94 12.21 8.85
C HIS A 352 13.71 13.53 8.85
N LEU A 353 13.28 14.55 8.11
CA LEU A 353 13.86 15.89 8.09
C LEU A 353 13.75 16.55 9.47
N ALA A 354 12.55 16.54 10.06
CA ALA A 354 12.34 17.05 11.42
C ALA A 354 13.24 16.35 12.45
N LEU A 355 13.36 15.02 12.39
CA LEU A 355 14.24 14.25 13.27
C LEU A 355 15.74 14.52 13.02
N LYS A 356 16.15 14.74 11.75
CA LYS A 356 17.53 15.07 11.37
C LYS A 356 17.94 16.45 11.90
N VAL A 357 17.08 17.45 11.79
CA VAL A 357 17.29 18.79 12.36
C VAL A 357 17.38 18.73 13.89
N GLN A 358 16.42 18.07 14.55
CA GLN A 358 16.46 17.87 16.01
C GLN A 358 17.70 17.11 16.49
N HIS A 359 18.28 16.22 15.66
CA HIS A 359 19.53 15.53 15.97
C HIS A 359 20.74 16.46 15.90
N LEU A 360 20.87 17.26 14.83
CA LEU A 360 21.98 18.21 14.67
C LEU A 360 21.94 19.34 15.71
N GLN A 361 20.77 19.92 15.98
CA GLN A 361 20.62 20.97 17.00
C GLN A 361 21.10 20.49 18.39
N ARG A 362 20.85 19.22 18.74
CA ARG A 362 21.34 18.59 19.98
C ARG A 362 22.84 18.23 19.96
N MET A 363 23.47 18.14 18.80
CA MET A 363 24.93 18.03 18.70
C MET A 363 25.56 19.39 18.96
N THR A 364 25.19 20.42 18.18
CA THR A 364 25.75 21.77 18.26
C THR A 364 25.57 22.42 19.64
N THR A 365 24.43 22.21 20.31
CA THR A 365 24.18 22.81 21.64
C THR A 365 24.98 22.15 22.78
N ARG A 366 25.33 20.86 22.67
CA ARG A 366 26.14 20.16 23.68
C ARG A 366 27.59 20.65 23.74
N ASP A 367 28.11 21.15 22.62
CA ASP A 367 29.46 21.71 22.54
C ASP A 367 29.54 23.15 23.11
N HIS A 368 28.41 23.79 23.42
CA HIS A 368 28.35 25.20 23.87
C HIS A 368 27.60 25.42 25.20
N SER A 369 26.79 24.48 25.68
CA SER A 369 26.09 24.62 26.96
C SER A 369 25.75 23.27 27.61
N SER A 370 25.90 23.18 28.94
CA SER A 370 25.53 22.00 29.75
C SER A 370 24.04 21.95 30.11
N GLY A 371 23.17 22.48 29.25
CA GLY A 371 21.72 22.50 29.44
C GLY A 371 21.06 21.19 29.03
N SER A 372 20.30 20.56 29.94
CA SER A 372 19.52 19.35 29.64
C SER A 372 18.27 19.68 28.80
N GLN A 373 18.42 19.77 27.47
CA GLN A 373 17.27 19.78 26.57
C GLN A 373 16.57 18.41 26.59
N HIS A 374 15.33 18.38 27.09
CA HIS A 374 14.47 17.21 26.99
C HIS A 374 14.12 16.95 25.52
N SER A 375 14.57 15.82 24.97
CA SER A 375 14.15 15.38 23.64
C SER A 375 12.66 15.03 23.63
N SER A 376 11.95 15.39 22.56
CA SER A 376 10.55 14.98 22.37
C SER A 376 10.40 13.45 22.52
N PRO A 377 9.41 12.95 23.28
CA PRO A 377 9.19 11.51 23.41
C PRO A 377 8.89 10.84 22.07
N ALA A 378 9.35 9.60 21.87
CA ALA A 378 9.20 8.91 20.58
C ALA A 378 7.74 8.61 20.19
N TYR A 379 6.81 8.65 21.16
CA TYR A 379 5.37 8.50 20.95
C TYR A 379 4.65 9.82 20.62
N LYS A 380 5.33 10.98 20.63
CA LYS A 380 4.73 12.27 20.22
C LYS A 380 4.95 12.51 18.72
N ALA A 381 3.93 13.05 18.05
CA ALA A 381 4.02 13.45 16.66
C ALA A 381 5.04 14.60 16.49
N VAL A 382 5.86 14.53 15.43
CA VAL A 382 6.68 15.68 15.01
C VAL A 382 5.83 16.73 14.28
N ASN A 383 6.22 17.99 14.42
CA ASN A 383 5.63 19.07 13.65
C ASN A 383 6.25 19.14 12.24
N VAL A 384 5.41 19.08 11.22
CA VAL A 384 5.74 19.16 9.78
C VAL A 384 4.72 20.05 9.05
N THR A 385 4.40 21.24 9.57
CA THR A 385 3.76 22.27 8.74
C THR A 385 4.76 22.81 7.71
N THR A 386 4.25 23.40 6.62
CA THR A 386 5.06 23.90 5.49
C THR A 386 6.19 24.82 5.94
N GLU A 387 5.92 25.75 6.84
CA GLU A 387 6.89 26.74 7.34
C GLU A 387 7.98 26.07 8.21
N VAL A 388 7.62 24.98 8.90
CA VAL A 388 8.58 24.16 9.65
C VAL A 388 9.44 23.33 8.71
N ILE A 389 8.90 22.84 7.59
CA ILE A 389 9.64 22.10 6.57
C ILE A 389 10.62 23.02 5.81
N GLU A 390 10.16 24.18 5.32
CA GLU A 390 10.99 25.19 4.64
C GLU A 390 12.17 25.60 5.57
N ARG A 391 11.90 26.01 6.81
CA ARG A 391 12.94 26.35 7.81
C ARG A 391 13.86 25.17 8.17
N ASN A 392 13.35 23.95 8.20
CA ASN A 392 14.17 22.76 8.47
C ASN A 392 15.12 22.46 7.30
N ILE A 393 14.70 22.70 6.06
CA ILE A 393 15.51 22.58 4.84
C ILE A 393 16.63 23.62 4.84
N GLU A 394 16.31 24.90 5.10
CA GLU A 394 17.28 25.99 5.26
C GLU A 394 18.35 25.61 6.30
N TYR A 395 17.92 25.18 7.50
CA TYR A 395 18.84 24.80 8.56
C TYR A 395 19.78 23.66 8.15
N LEU A 396 19.31 22.66 7.38
CA LEU A 396 20.20 21.61 6.86
C LEU A 396 21.11 22.10 5.74
N LEU A 397 20.64 22.97 4.84
CA LEU A 397 21.46 23.55 3.76
C LEU A 397 22.64 24.37 4.31
N GLU A 398 22.43 25.06 5.43
CA GLU A 398 23.49 25.75 6.16
C GLU A 398 24.38 24.78 6.95
N ASN A 399 23.78 23.93 7.80
CA ASN A 399 24.51 23.26 8.89
C ASN A 399 24.98 21.83 8.57
N LEU A 400 24.47 21.18 7.53
CA LEU A 400 24.79 19.78 7.22
C LEU A 400 26.10 19.68 6.38
N PRO A 401 27.18 19.05 6.89
CA PRO A 401 28.42 18.90 6.14
C PRO A 401 28.24 18.15 4.82
N HIS A 402 28.94 18.54 3.74
CA HIS A 402 28.80 17.90 2.41
C HIS A 402 29.14 16.39 2.38
N ARG A 403 29.81 15.85 3.42
CA ARG A 403 30.13 14.43 3.59
C ARG A 403 29.26 13.73 4.63
N ALA A 404 28.23 14.41 5.16
CA ALA A 404 27.31 13.82 6.10
C ALA A 404 26.48 12.72 5.44
N ARG A 405 26.14 11.69 6.22
CA ARG A 405 25.28 10.59 5.80
C ARG A 405 23.85 10.77 6.31
N TRP A 406 22.88 10.28 5.55
CA TRP A 406 21.47 10.28 5.89
C TRP A 406 20.78 9.05 5.30
N LYS A 407 20.67 7.98 6.11
CA LYS A 407 20.27 6.64 5.67
C LYS A 407 18.98 6.58 4.82
N PRO A 408 17.87 7.29 5.14
CA PRO A 408 16.66 7.25 4.31
C PRO A 408 16.90 7.72 2.87
N VAL A 409 17.68 8.79 2.69
CA VAL A 409 18.01 9.34 1.36
C VAL A 409 19.04 8.47 0.63
N GLU A 410 20.03 7.90 1.35
CA GLU A 410 20.95 6.90 0.79
C GLU A 410 20.21 5.64 0.30
N HIS A 411 19.25 5.13 1.09
CA HIS A 411 18.40 3.99 0.73
C HIS A 411 17.53 4.31 -0.48
N PHE A 412 16.83 5.45 -0.47
CA PHE A 412 15.99 5.95 -1.56
C PHE A 412 16.71 6.05 -2.91
N VAL A 413 17.93 6.61 -2.92
CA VAL A 413 18.75 6.68 -4.14
C VAL A 413 19.18 5.27 -4.57
N SER A 414 19.54 4.38 -3.64
CA SER A 414 19.89 2.99 -3.98
C SER A 414 18.73 2.16 -4.54
N LEU A 415 17.49 2.50 -4.16
CA LEU A 415 16.25 1.89 -4.64
C LEU A 415 15.73 2.52 -5.96
N LYS A 416 16.51 3.43 -6.58
CA LYS A 416 16.09 4.24 -7.73
C LYS A 416 14.82 5.08 -7.51
N GLY A 417 14.52 5.46 -6.25
CA GLY A 417 13.32 6.23 -5.91
C GLY A 417 13.28 7.62 -6.55
N LEU A 418 14.45 8.26 -6.73
CA LEU A 418 14.59 9.54 -7.45
C LEU A 418 14.13 9.41 -8.90
N GLN A 419 14.62 8.37 -9.59
CA GLN A 419 14.31 8.05 -10.98
C GLN A 419 12.79 7.81 -11.14
N LEU A 420 12.20 7.02 -10.23
CA LEU A 420 10.78 6.67 -10.24
C LEU A 420 9.85 7.87 -10.05
N LEU A 421 10.19 8.79 -9.14
CA LEU A 421 9.42 10.03 -8.94
C LEU A 421 9.57 11.02 -10.11
N LEU A 422 10.76 11.10 -10.74
CA LEU A 422 10.97 11.96 -11.91
C LEU A 422 10.25 11.42 -13.15
N GLN A 423 10.25 10.11 -13.38
CA GLN A 423 9.44 9.45 -14.40
C GLN A 423 7.95 9.74 -14.20
N LEU A 424 7.48 9.68 -12.95
CA LEU A 424 6.09 10.01 -12.59
C LEU A 424 5.73 11.47 -12.86
N VAL A 425 6.61 12.42 -12.52
CA VAL A 425 6.43 13.85 -12.85
C VAL A 425 6.34 14.04 -14.37
N ALA A 426 7.22 13.42 -15.15
CA ALA A 426 7.19 13.51 -16.61
C ALA A 426 5.88 12.95 -17.22
N MET A 427 5.40 11.79 -16.74
CA MET A 427 4.12 11.23 -17.20
C MET A 427 2.93 12.15 -16.87
N VAL A 428 2.91 12.76 -15.68
CA VAL A 428 1.83 13.68 -15.27
C VAL A 428 1.87 15.00 -16.07
N LEU A 429 3.05 15.51 -16.42
CA LEU A 429 3.19 16.71 -17.26
C LEU A 429 2.68 16.50 -18.69
N ASN A 430 2.89 15.31 -19.26
CA ASN A 430 2.51 15.01 -20.64
C ASN A 430 0.98 14.89 -20.83
N GLU A 431 0.21 14.73 -19.75
CA GLU A 431 -1.25 14.78 -19.78
C GLU A 431 -1.80 16.21 -19.62
N SER A 432 -2.41 16.75 -20.69
CA SER A 432 -3.06 18.06 -20.63
C SER A 432 -4.25 18.08 -19.66
N PHE A 433 -4.17 18.94 -18.63
CA PHE A 433 -5.24 19.22 -17.64
C PHE A 433 -5.76 17.99 -16.86
N SER A 434 -4.85 17.23 -16.28
CA SER A 434 -5.19 16.04 -15.48
C SER A 434 -5.33 16.35 -13.96
N PRO A 435 -6.29 15.78 -13.21
CA PRO A 435 -6.35 15.89 -11.74
C PRO A 435 -5.15 15.22 -11.03
N LYS A 436 -4.27 14.57 -11.81
CA LYS A 436 -3.04 13.92 -11.36
C LYS A 436 -1.97 14.93 -10.90
N MET A 437 -2.09 16.23 -11.18
CA MET A 437 -1.09 17.26 -10.87
C MET A 437 -0.65 17.32 -9.39
N GLU A 438 -1.56 17.08 -8.43
CA GLU A 438 -1.19 16.99 -7.00
C GLU A 438 -0.14 15.89 -6.73
N THR A 439 -0.15 14.81 -7.51
CA THR A 439 0.84 13.72 -7.45
C THR A 439 2.23 14.22 -7.82
N ALA A 440 2.32 15.06 -8.85
CA ALA A 440 3.58 15.69 -9.25
C ALA A 440 4.07 16.66 -8.17
N VAL A 441 3.18 17.41 -7.50
CA VAL A 441 3.55 18.25 -6.34
C VAL A 441 4.11 17.40 -5.20
N PHE A 442 3.45 16.31 -4.79
CA PHE A 442 3.97 15.45 -3.71
C PHE A 442 5.30 14.75 -4.07
N ALA A 443 5.49 14.40 -5.34
CA ALA A 443 6.76 13.90 -5.85
C ALA A 443 7.86 14.98 -5.78
N LEU A 444 7.59 16.18 -6.26
CA LEU A 444 8.54 17.31 -6.24
C LEU A 444 8.87 17.78 -4.82
N ASP A 445 7.90 17.83 -3.91
CA ASP A 445 8.11 18.11 -2.47
C ASP A 445 9.02 17.06 -1.81
N THR A 446 8.87 15.78 -2.18
CA THR A 446 9.80 14.73 -1.76
C THR A 446 11.23 15.03 -2.23
N LEU A 447 11.38 15.42 -3.50
CA LEU A 447 12.69 15.78 -4.06
C LEU A 447 13.24 17.08 -3.44
N TYR A 448 12.39 18.01 -3.03
CA TYR A 448 12.78 19.24 -2.34
C TYR A 448 13.43 18.91 -0.98
N VAL A 449 12.82 18.05 -0.17
CA VAL A 449 13.44 17.54 1.07
C VAL A 449 14.75 16.78 0.80
N CYS A 450 14.77 15.93 -0.23
CA CYS A 450 15.93 15.09 -0.55
C CYS A 450 17.12 15.85 -1.15
N SER A 451 16.87 16.89 -1.95
CA SER A 451 17.87 17.70 -2.69
C SER A 451 18.84 18.49 -1.80
N VAL A 452 18.59 18.56 -0.50
CA VAL A 452 19.53 19.03 0.53
C VAL A 452 20.84 18.22 0.54
N MET A 453 20.77 16.94 0.10
CA MET A 453 21.90 16.01 0.04
C MET A 453 22.63 16.10 -1.31
N PRO A 454 23.96 16.32 -1.33
CA PRO A 454 24.75 16.36 -2.58
C PRO A 454 24.67 15.10 -3.44
N ALA A 455 24.34 13.94 -2.86
CA ALA A 455 24.11 12.70 -3.61
C ALA A 455 22.88 12.78 -4.53
N VAL A 456 21.82 13.47 -4.10
CA VAL A 456 20.59 13.67 -4.89
C VAL A 456 20.82 14.73 -5.97
N GLN A 457 21.52 15.82 -5.62
CA GLN A 457 21.97 16.84 -6.57
C GLN A 457 22.83 16.23 -7.70
N GLY A 458 23.78 15.37 -7.33
CA GLY A 458 24.64 14.67 -8.29
C GLY A 458 23.88 13.71 -9.20
N ALA A 459 22.86 13.03 -8.67
CA ALA A 459 22.02 12.06 -9.39
C ALA A 459 20.91 12.69 -10.25
N LEU A 460 20.55 13.96 -10.02
CA LEU A 460 19.67 14.73 -10.92
C LEU A 460 20.34 15.06 -12.27
N CYS A 461 21.66 14.95 -12.36
CA CYS A 461 22.39 14.99 -13.64
C CYS A 461 22.43 13.63 -14.36
N ASP A 462 22.08 12.54 -13.68
CA ASP A 462 22.10 11.22 -14.29
C ASP A 462 20.84 11.09 -15.16
N LYS A 463 20.98 10.41 -16.30
CA LYS A 463 19.92 10.37 -17.31
C LYS A 463 18.85 9.30 -17.01
N LEU A 464 17.65 9.54 -17.53
CA LEU A 464 16.43 8.80 -17.24
C LEU A 464 15.73 8.38 -18.53
N THR A 465 15.34 7.12 -18.64
CA THR A 465 14.38 6.70 -19.66
C THR A 465 12.99 7.15 -19.23
N ILE A 466 12.38 8.04 -20.01
CA ILE A 466 10.97 8.43 -19.88
C ILE A 466 10.18 7.59 -20.91
N PRO A 467 9.00 7.03 -20.58
CA PRO A 467 8.12 6.42 -21.57
C PRO A 467 7.81 7.41 -22.70
N ALA A 468 7.88 6.95 -23.95
CA ALA A 468 7.59 7.81 -25.10
C ALA A 468 6.09 8.12 -25.17
N SER A 469 5.74 9.40 -25.21
CA SER A 469 4.39 9.91 -25.43
C SER A 469 4.48 11.20 -26.24
N ASP A 470 3.70 11.31 -27.31
CA ASP A 470 4.16 12.01 -28.52
C ASP A 470 4.42 13.52 -28.42
N ASP A 471 3.71 14.30 -27.61
CA ASP A 471 3.62 15.76 -27.85
C ASP A 471 4.57 16.67 -27.05
N LEU A 472 4.81 16.42 -25.76
CA LEU A 472 5.46 17.42 -24.88
C LEU A 472 7.00 17.33 -24.81
N LEU A 473 7.58 16.23 -25.29
CA LEU A 473 9.03 15.97 -25.26
C LEU A 473 9.68 15.95 -26.66
N GLN A 474 8.98 16.35 -27.74
CA GLN A 474 9.49 16.30 -29.13
C GLN A 474 10.81 17.07 -29.39
N THR A 475 11.16 18.02 -28.52
CA THR A 475 12.43 18.77 -28.60
C THR A 475 13.62 18.03 -27.97
N LEU A 476 13.39 16.86 -27.37
CA LEU A 476 14.41 16.01 -26.77
C LEU A 476 14.45 14.66 -27.50
N ASP A 477 15.65 14.26 -27.90
CA ASP A 477 15.90 12.99 -28.62
C ASP A 477 15.39 11.80 -27.78
N PRO A 478 14.69 10.80 -28.37
CA PRO A 478 14.09 9.73 -27.58
C PRO A 478 15.17 8.87 -26.91
N GLN A 479 14.95 8.59 -25.62
CA GLN A 479 15.83 7.93 -24.65
C GLN A 479 16.85 8.84 -23.93
N GLU A 480 16.86 8.70 -22.60
CA GLU A 480 17.82 9.27 -21.66
C GLU A 480 17.83 10.81 -21.49
N VAL A 481 16.81 11.35 -20.82
CA VAL A 481 16.69 12.76 -20.40
C VAL A 481 17.24 12.95 -18.96
N PRO A 482 18.08 13.95 -18.65
CA PRO A 482 18.56 14.17 -17.28
C PRO A 482 17.45 14.71 -16.36
N GLY A 483 17.48 14.35 -15.07
CA GLY A 483 16.49 14.81 -14.09
C GLY A 483 16.32 16.33 -14.01
N TYR A 484 17.40 17.10 -14.21
CA TYR A 484 17.33 18.56 -14.30
C TYR A 484 16.51 19.08 -15.49
N ALA A 485 16.43 18.36 -16.62
CA ALA A 485 15.59 18.77 -17.75
C ALA A 485 14.10 18.62 -17.43
N ILE A 486 13.70 17.58 -16.68
CA ILE A 486 12.32 17.38 -16.22
C ILE A 486 11.92 18.53 -15.27
N LEU A 487 12.78 18.86 -14.30
CA LEU A 487 12.55 19.99 -13.38
C LEU A 487 12.45 21.35 -14.10
N VAL A 488 13.18 21.53 -15.20
CA VAL A 488 13.13 22.73 -16.04
C VAL A 488 11.85 22.74 -16.89
N ALA A 489 11.43 21.60 -17.44
CA ALA A 489 10.17 21.44 -18.17
C ALA A 489 8.93 21.75 -17.31
N CYS A 490 8.96 21.49 -16.00
CA CYS A 490 7.91 21.92 -15.05
C CYS A 490 7.66 23.44 -15.02
N ILE A 491 8.57 24.26 -15.56
CA ILE A 491 8.62 25.72 -15.38
C ILE A 491 8.49 26.47 -16.72
N HIS A 492 8.70 25.82 -17.87
CA HIS A 492 8.69 26.49 -19.18
C HIS A 492 7.28 26.86 -19.67
N GLU A 493 7.02 28.16 -19.81
CA GLU A 493 5.89 28.70 -20.57
C GLU A 493 6.12 28.54 -22.09
N ASN A 494 6.00 27.31 -22.61
CA ASN A 494 5.95 27.10 -24.06
C ASN A 494 4.69 27.76 -24.64
N THR A 495 4.88 28.60 -25.65
CA THR A 495 4.05 29.80 -25.91
C THR A 495 2.66 29.54 -26.55
N GLN A 496 2.11 28.33 -26.42
CA GLN A 496 0.81 27.95 -26.99
C GLN A 496 -0.12 27.17 -26.03
N SER A 497 0.31 26.79 -24.83
CA SER A 497 -0.60 26.26 -23.80
C SER A 497 -0.14 26.54 -22.38
N MET A 498 -1.05 27.06 -21.54
CA MET A 498 -0.83 27.23 -20.09
C MET A 498 -1.11 25.91 -19.37
N THR A 499 -0.23 24.91 -19.54
CA THR A 499 -0.45 23.51 -19.14
C THR A 499 0.08 23.15 -17.73
N THR A 500 1.12 23.83 -17.23
CA THR A 500 1.68 23.54 -15.89
C THR A 500 0.96 24.36 -14.80
N SER A 501 0.49 23.73 -13.73
CA SER A 501 -0.11 24.45 -12.60
C SER A 501 0.96 25.19 -11.77
N PRO A 502 0.62 26.34 -11.14
CA PRO A 502 1.60 27.14 -10.39
C PRO A 502 2.15 26.42 -9.15
N GLU A 503 1.42 25.43 -8.61
CA GLU A 503 1.89 24.57 -7.52
C GLU A 503 3.04 23.66 -7.98
N VAL A 504 2.93 23.08 -9.19
CA VAL A 504 3.98 22.27 -9.80
C VAL A 504 5.20 23.13 -10.16
N GLN A 505 4.98 24.34 -10.68
CA GLN A 505 6.04 25.32 -10.93
C GLN A 505 6.78 25.69 -9.63
N LYS A 506 6.06 26.03 -8.54
CA LYS A 506 6.66 26.31 -7.21
C LYS A 506 7.47 25.13 -6.70
N ALA A 507 6.91 23.91 -6.75
CA ALA A 507 7.57 22.72 -6.23
C ALA A 507 8.86 22.40 -7.01
N ALA A 508 8.86 22.52 -8.34
CA ALA A 508 10.05 22.33 -9.17
C ALA A 508 11.12 23.42 -8.92
N LEU A 509 10.71 24.70 -8.81
CA LEU A 509 11.60 25.80 -8.45
C LEU A 509 12.28 25.57 -7.10
N ASN A 510 11.55 25.09 -6.09
CA ASN A 510 12.10 24.74 -4.78
C ASN A 510 13.22 23.68 -4.87
N VAL A 511 13.07 22.65 -5.71
CA VAL A 511 14.14 21.65 -5.96
C VAL A 511 15.35 22.30 -6.63
N LEU A 512 15.14 23.15 -7.65
CA LEU A 512 16.23 23.84 -8.35
C LEU A 512 16.99 24.81 -7.44
N ILE A 513 16.30 25.57 -6.59
CA ILE A 513 16.92 26.48 -5.60
C ILE A 513 17.82 25.70 -4.65
N ASN A 514 17.36 24.56 -4.11
CA ASN A 514 18.17 23.69 -3.26
C ASN A 514 19.41 23.11 -3.96
N CYS A 515 19.39 22.98 -5.28
CA CYS A 515 20.51 22.45 -6.06
C CYS A 515 21.51 23.54 -6.48
N LEU A 516 21.00 24.66 -6.98
CA LEU A 516 21.79 25.69 -7.69
C LEU A 516 22.23 26.84 -6.80
N CYS A 517 21.48 27.12 -5.73
CA CYS A 517 21.69 28.24 -4.80
C CYS A 517 22.17 27.81 -3.40
N ALA A 518 22.54 26.54 -3.23
CA ALA A 518 22.99 25.99 -1.96
C ALA A 518 24.26 26.68 -1.42
N PRO A 519 24.41 26.86 -0.09
CA PRO A 519 25.63 27.39 0.50
C PRO A 519 26.87 26.54 0.15
N ILE A 520 27.86 27.19 -0.51
CA ILE A 520 29.14 26.59 -0.93
C ILE A 520 30.05 26.29 0.27
N TYR A 521 29.85 27.00 1.38
CA TYR A 521 30.61 26.91 2.63
C TYR A 521 29.72 26.39 3.76
N ARG A 522 29.71 25.06 3.98
CA ARG A 522 29.01 24.43 5.11
C ARG A 522 30.00 24.02 6.23
N PRO A 523 29.56 23.90 7.50
CA PRO A 523 30.39 23.41 8.60
C PRO A 523 31.10 22.10 8.27
N GLY A 524 32.36 22.00 8.71
CA GLY A 524 33.24 20.86 8.38
C GLY A 524 33.92 20.95 6.99
N SER A 525 33.55 21.89 6.11
CA SER A 525 34.24 22.12 4.84
C SER A 525 35.55 22.93 5.03
N GLY A 526 36.50 22.34 5.77
CA GLY A 526 37.89 22.78 5.84
C GLY A 526 38.21 23.92 6.81
N ILE A 527 38.44 23.59 8.09
CA ILE A 527 39.26 24.47 8.96
C ILE A 527 40.70 24.44 8.42
N SER A 528 41.07 25.45 7.63
CA SER A 528 42.45 25.66 7.22
C SER A 528 43.26 26.13 8.44
N ARG A 529 43.91 25.17 9.12
CA ARG A 529 45.00 25.51 10.06
C ARG A 529 46.08 26.25 9.26
N HIS A 530 46.25 27.53 9.56
CA HIS A 530 47.16 28.42 8.85
C HIS A 530 48.60 27.95 9.04
N SER A 531 49.11 27.18 8.08
CA SER A 531 50.51 26.81 7.97
C SER A 531 51.18 27.80 7.02
N THR A 532 52.15 28.54 7.54
CA THR A 532 52.89 29.57 6.79
C THR A 532 53.93 28.93 5.89
N SER A 533 53.48 28.33 4.78
CA SER A 533 54.35 27.86 3.70
C SER A 533 53.73 28.17 2.33
N THR A 534 54.53 28.73 1.43
CA THR A 534 54.12 29.25 0.13
C THR A 534 53.64 28.17 -0.85
N THR A 535 52.33 28.02 -1.01
CA THR A 535 51.64 27.85 -2.33
C THR A 535 50.13 27.78 -2.12
N PRO A 536 49.31 28.62 -2.78
CA PRO A 536 47.85 28.63 -2.60
C PRO A 536 47.18 27.52 -3.44
N ASN A 537 47.54 26.26 -3.19
CA ASN A 537 46.94 25.12 -3.86
C ASN A 537 45.53 24.86 -3.32
N ARG A 538 44.55 25.66 -3.80
CA ARG A 538 43.13 25.56 -3.46
C ARG A 538 42.61 24.16 -3.81
N LYS A 539 42.55 23.28 -2.81
CA LYS A 539 41.65 22.13 -2.87
C LYS A 539 40.23 22.68 -2.97
N LYS A 540 39.59 22.51 -4.14
CA LYS A 540 38.20 22.89 -4.37
C LYS A 540 37.29 22.35 -3.27
N SER A 541 36.26 23.11 -2.89
CA SER A 541 35.26 22.62 -1.96
C SER A 541 34.45 21.51 -2.65
N ASN A 542 34.24 20.37 -1.99
CA ASN A 542 33.42 19.28 -2.54
C ASN A 542 32.00 19.75 -2.93
N GLY A 543 31.47 20.84 -2.34
CA GLY A 543 30.20 21.45 -2.74
C GLY A 543 30.26 22.29 -4.01
N GLU A 544 31.41 22.93 -4.28
CA GLU A 544 31.64 23.78 -5.46
C GLU A 544 31.58 22.95 -6.75
N ASP A 545 32.22 21.78 -6.79
CA ASP A 545 32.17 20.89 -7.95
C ASP A 545 30.78 20.29 -8.20
N VAL A 546 29.97 20.05 -7.15
CA VAL A 546 28.59 19.56 -7.29
C VAL A 546 27.67 20.65 -7.84
N ILE A 547 27.76 21.87 -7.30
CA ILE A 547 26.97 23.02 -7.78
C ILE A 547 27.32 23.36 -9.23
N ASN A 548 28.61 23.29 -9.61
CA ASN A 548 29.02 23.47 -11.01
C ASN A 548 28.42 22.37 -11.93
N LYS A 549 28.50 21.08 -11.56
CA LYS A 549 27.88 19.98 -12.34
C LYS A 549 26.38 20.20 -12.54
N ALA A 550 25.67 20.65 -11.49
CA ALA A 550 24.24 20.95 -11.57
C ALA A 550 23.94 22.13 -12.51
N TRP A 551 24.69 23.23 -12.41
CA TRP A 551 24.55 24.39 -13.30
C TRP A 551 24.86 24.06 -14.76
N ASP A 552 25.91 23.29 -15.02
CA ASP A 552 26.27 22.87 -16.38
C ASP A 552 25.18 21.98 -16.98
N CYS A 553 24.63 21.04 -16.20
CA CYS A 553 23.51 20.20 -16.60
C CYS A 553 22.22 20.99 -16.88
N VAL A 554 21.92 22.02 -16.08
CA VAL A 554 20.75 22.90 -16.28
C VAL A 554 20.92 23.77 -17.52
N ARG A 555 22.12 24.34 -17.77
CA ARG A 555 22.40 25.11 -18.99
C ARG A 555 22.23 24.26 -20.26
N THR A 556 22.75 23.04 -20.28
CA THR A 556 22.55 22.12 -21.41
C THR A 556 21.09 21.69 -21.58
N SER A 557 20.33 21.57 -20.48
CA SER A 557 18.91 21.16 -20.53
C SER A 557 17.96 22.26 -21.02
N ASN A 558 18.29 23.53 -20.75
CA ASN A 558 17.48 24.70 -21.11
C ASN A 558 17.82 25.22 -22.54
N GLY A 559 18.74 24.55 -23.26
CA GLY A 559 19.25 25.04 -24.56
C GLY A 559 20.09 26.33 -24.49
N ILE A 560 20.31 26.87 -23.30
CA ILE A 560 21.13 28.07 -23.05
C ILE A 560 22.61 27.68 -23.09
N MET A 561 23.12 27.44 -24.30
CA MET A 561 24.55 27.52 -24.57
C MET A 561 24.98 28.99 -24.55
N CYS A 562 26.09 29.27 -23.85
CA CYS A 562 26.74 30.58 -23.79
C CYS A 562 27.89 30.66 -24.81
#